data_AF-A0A947MKG6-F1
#
_entry.id   AF-A0A947MKG6-F1
#
_cell.length_a   1.000
_cell.length_b   1.000
_cell.length_c   1.000
_cell.angle_alpha   90.00
_cell.angle_beta   90.00
_cell.angle_gamma   90.00
#
_symmetry.space_group_name_H-M   'P 1'
#
loop_
_entity.id
_entity.type
_entity.pdbx_description
1 polymer ?
#
loop_
_entity_poly.entity_id
_entity_poly.type
_entity_poly.pdbx_seq_one_letter_code
_entity_poly.pdbx_strand_id
1 'polypeptide(L)'
;MKATTSRAFRKRYINVYSYADFDNFEDFFLYLHLNRLVLWMHFFGAFVSIPMLPWALYMACFQQTFWPVLLYLGLYYGCGFSSHFLNDGRISRTTPDYGPSYFYVININFRILTGKMREYEQNYIKKYPHTLWLYDKSLPPPQWVQEREQKVGGQR
;
A
#
# COMPACT_ATOMS: atom_id res chain seq x y z
N MET A 1 3.27 10.47 -1.78
CA MET A 1 2.87 11.71 -1.05
C MET A 1 3.19 11.62 0.45
N LYS A 2 3.51 12.72 1.15
CA LYS A 2 3.66 12.69 2.62
C LYS A 2 2.27 12.78 3.27
N ALA A 3 1.84 11.72 3.95
CA ALA A 3 0.57 11.73 4.65
C ALA A 3 0.62 12.67 5.89
N THR A 4 -0.37 13.54 6.03
CA THR A 4 -0.53 14.50 7.14
C THR A 4 -1.70 14.14 8.07
N THR A 5 -2.59 13.22 7.65
CA THR A 5 -3.64 12.64 8.51
C THR A 5 -3.04 11.68 9.55
N SER A 6 -3.79 11.36 10.61
CA SER A 6 -3.34 10.39 11.62
C SER A 6 -3.54 8.94 11.16
N ARG A 7 -2.79 8.01 11.75
CA ARG A 7 -3.00 6.56 11.56
C ARG A 7 -4.43 6.14 11.95
N ALA A 8 -4.94 6.63 13.06
CA ALA A 8 -6.29 6.31 13.53
C ALA A 8 -7.37 6.77 12.54
N PHE A 9 -7.16 7.94 11.92
CA PHE A 9 -8.02 8.44 10.85
C PHE A 9 -7.99 7.51 9.64
N ARG A 10 -6.81 7.19 9.09
CA ARG A 10 -6.70 6.27 7.94
C ARG A 10 -7.30 4.89 8.23
N LYS A 11 -7.07 4.34 9.42
CA LYS A 11 -7.66 3.05 9.83
C LYS A 11 -9.19 3.04 9.67
N ARG A 12 -9.83 4.17 9.96
CA ARG A 12 -11.29 4.33 9.90
C ARG A 12 -11.80 4.49 8.46
N TYR A 13 -11.10 5.25 7.62
CA TYR A 13 -11.63 5.67 6.31
C TYR A 13 -10.92 5.09 5.08
N ILE A 14 -9.80 4.39 5.20
CA ILE A 14 -9.05 3.92 4.01
C ILE A 14 -9.81 2.90 3.13
N ASN A 15 -10.94 2.35 3.60
CA ASN A 15 -11.83 1.48 2.81
C ASN A 15 -13.13 2.18 2.40
N VAL A 16 -13.17 3.51 2.48
CA VAL A 16 -14.23 4.32 1.87
C VAL A 16 -14.27 4.04 0.36
N TYR A 17 -13.10 3.93 -0.26
CA TYR A 17 -12.94 3.53 -1.65
C TYR A 17 -12.54 2.06 -1.76
N SER A 18 -13.08 1.41 -2.76
CA SER A 18 -12.88 0.03 -3.16
C SER A 18 -12.27 -0.02 -4.56
N TYR A 19 -11.90 -1.21 -5.03
CA TYR A 19 -11.40 -1.39 -6.40
C TYR A 19 -12.37 -0.85 -7.47
N ALA A 20 -13.69 -0.91 -7.24
CA ALA A 20 -14.70 -0.43 -8.19
C ALA A 20 -14.68 1.09 -8.40
N ASP A 21 -14.01 1.83 -7.53
CA ASP A 21 -13.89 3.29 -7.61
C ASP A 21 -12.70 3.75 -8.48
N PHE A 22 -11.99 2.80 -9.11
CA PHE A 22 -10.80 3.04 -9.92
C PHE A 22 -10.91 2.39 -11.30
N ASP A 23 -10.34 3.03 -12.33
CA ASP A 23 -10.38 2.51 -13.70
C ASP A 23 -9.63 1.19 -13.87
N ASN A 24 -8.63 0.95 -13.02
CA ASN A 24 -7.77 -0.22 -13.09
C ASN A 24 -7.17 -0.53 -11.70
N PHE A 25 -6.62 -1.73 -11.58
CA PHE A 25 -6.06 -2.18 -10.30
C PHE A 25 -4.77 -1.45 -9.94
N GLU A 26 -3.99 -0.97 -10.92
CA GLU A 26 -2.76 -0.22 -10.70
C GLU A 26 -3.02 1.08 -9.91
N ASP A 27 -4.09 1.80 -10.26
CA ASP A 27 -4.54 3.00 -9.57
C ASP A 27 -5.02 2.70 -8.15
N PHE A 28 -5.83 1.66 -7.97
CA PHE A 28 -6.26 1.21 -6.64
C PHE A 28 -5.07 0.74 -5.77
N PHE A 29 -4.10 0.07 -6.39
CA PHE A 29 -2.89 -0.36 -5.70
C PHE A 29 -2.08 0.86 -5.26
N LEU A 30 -1.88 1.85 -6.13
CA LEU A 30 -1.20 3.09 -5.75
C LEU A 30 -1.95 3.84 -4.65
N TYR A 31 -3.28 3.94 -4.73
CA TYR A 31 -4.11 4.54 -3.69
C TYR A 31 -3.73 4.02 -2.30
N LEU A 32 -3.69 2.70 -2.12
CA LEU A 32 -3.32 2.07 -0.86
C LEU A 32 -1.87 2.37 -0.42
N HIS A 33 -1.00 2.76 -1.34
CA HIS A 33 0.42 3.01 -1.12
C HIS A 33 0.82 4.50 -1.25
N LEU A 34 -0.15 5.43 -1.31
CA LEU A 34 0.13 6.87 -1.43
C LEU A 34 0.91 7.43 -0.24
N ASN A 35 0.79 6.78 0.93
CA ASN A 35 1.58 7.11 2.10
C ASN A 35 3.05 6.74 1.85
N ARG A 36 3.91 7.76 1.75
CA ARG A 36 5.34 7.60 1.44
C ARG A 36 6.07 6.63 2.38
N LEU A 37 5.68 6.52 3.66
CA LEU A 37 6.30 5.56 4.59
C LEU A 37 5.95 4.11 4.22
N VAL A 38 4.69 3.87 3.85
CA VAL A 38 4.24 2.56 3.37
C VAL A 38 4.99 2.17 2.12
N LEU A 39 5.04 3.09 1.15
CA LEU A 39 5.74 2.89 -0.12
C LEU A 39 7.22 2.53 0.09
N TRP A 40 7.95 3.26 0.93
CA TRP A 40 9.36 2.99 1.19
C TRP A 40 9.61 1.70 1.95
N MET A 41 8.75 1.32 2.89
CA MET A 41 8.88 0.06 3.61
C MET A 41 8.62 -1.14 2.69
N HIS A 42 7.61 -1.06 1.83
CA HIS A 42 7.39 -2.06 0.77
C HIS A 42 8.59 -2.15 -0.16
N PHE A 43 9.11 -1.00 -0.58
CA PHE A 43 10.29 -0.94 -1.42
C PHE A 43 11.51 -1.58 -0.76
N PHE A 44 11.79 -1.25 0.49
CA PHE A 44 12.90 -1.84 1.24
C PHE A 44 12.75 -3.36 1.36
N GLY A 45 11.55 -3.83 1.74
CA GLY A 45 11.26 -5.26 1.84
C GLY A 45 11.53 -6.00 0.53
N ALA A 46 11.02 -5.47 -0.59
CA ALA A 46 11.25 -6.04 -1.93
C ALA A 46 12.72 -5.95 -2.36
N PHE A 47 13.36 -4.80 -2.17
CA PHE A 47 14.74 -4.54 -2.59
C PHE A 47 15.74 -5.46 -1.90
N VAL A 48 15.55 -5.77 -0.61
CA VAL A 48 16.42 -6.68 0.14
C VAL A 48 16.07 -8.15 -0.14
N SER A 49 14.78 -8.49 -0.20
CA SER A 49 14.35 -9.90 -0.33
C SER A 49 14.50 -10.46 -1.74
N ILE A 50 14.27 -9.68 -2.80
CA ILE A 50 14.34 -10.18 -4.18
C ILE A 50 15.74 -10.75 -4.52
N PRO A 51 16.86 -10.03 -4.26
CA PRO A 51 18.20 -10.59 -4.48
C PRO A 51 18.52 -11.80 -3.60
N MET A 52 17.82 -11.95 -2.47
CA MET A 52 18.00 -13.08 -1.56
C MET A 52 17.28 -14.35 -2.04
N LEU A 53 16.29 -14.25 -2.94
CA LEU A 53 15.51 -15.38 -3.41
C LEU A 53 16.36 -16.49 -4.07
N PRO A 54 17.28 -16.21 -5.02
CA PRO A 54 18.11 -17.25 -5.61
C PRO A 54 18.96 -17.99 -4.57
N TRP A 55 19.53 -17.28 -3.61
CA TRP A 55 20.28 -17.87 -2.51
C TRP A 55 19.39 -18.72 -1.60
N ALA A 56 18.20 -18.23 -1.24
CA ALA A 56 17.26 -18.98 -0.41
C ALA A 56 16.79 -20.27 -1.10
N LEU A 57 16.51 -20.22 -2.41
CA LEU A 57 16.18 -21.40 -3.21
C LEU A 57 17.35 -22.37 -3.30
N TYR A 58 18.59 -21.87 -3.47
CA TYR A 58 19.78 -22.71 -3.45
C TYR A 58 19.93 -23.46 -2.13
N MET A 59 19.80 -22.75 -1.00
CA MET A 59 19.90 -23.34 0.34
C MET A 59 18.78 -24.37 0.59
N ALA A 60 17.56 -24.11 0.14
CA ALA A 60 16.45 -25.05 0.30
C ALA A 60 16.62 -26.31 -0.57
N CYS A 61 16.94 -26.15 -1.85
CA CYS A 61 16.99 -27.26 -2.81
C CYS A 61 18.25 -28.12 -2.68
N PHE A 62 19.41 -27.52 -2.41
CA PHE A 62 20.70 -28.21 -2.43
C PHE A 62 21.31 -28.44 -1.04
N GLN A 63 20.98 -27.60 -0.07
CA GLN A 63 21.52 -27.68 1.30
C GLN A 63 20.46 -28.12 2.32
N GLN A 64 19.24 -28.46 1.86
CA GLN A 64 18.09 -28.87 2.69
C GLN A 64 17.82 -27.93 3.88
N THR A 65 18.16 -26.65 3.72
CA THR A 65 18.09 -25.64 4.78
C THR A 65 17.01 -24.62 4.43
N PHE A 66 15.92 -24.61 5.21
CA PHE A 66 14.70 -23.85 4.88
C PHE A 66 14.60 -22.45 5.51
N TRP A 67 15.39 -22.15 6.55
CA TRP A 67 15.31 -20.85 7.22
C TRP A 67 15.53 -19.64 6.27
N PRO A 68 16.37 -19.69 5.22
CA PRO A 68 16.52 -18.59 4.27
C PRO A 68 15.23 -18.26 3.51
N VAL A 69 14.42 -19.29 3.22
CA VAL A 69 13.09 -19.10 2.60
C VAL A 69 12.14 -18.42 3.57
N LEU A 70 12.17 -18.82 4.86
CA LEU A 70 11.38 -18.14 5.89
C LEU A 70 11.81 -16.68 6.08
N LEU A 71 13.12 -16.40 6.06
CA LEU A 71 13.63 -15.04 6.10
C LEU A 71 13.17 -14.25 4.87
N TYR A 72 13.23 -14.85 3.68
CA TYR A 72 12.76 -14.23 2.44
C TYR A 72 11.28 -13.85 2.52
N LEU A 73 10.43 -14.80 2.90
CA LEU A 73 9.00 -14.57 3.06
C LEU A 73 8.71 -13.53 4.13
N GLY A 74 9.44 -13.57 5.25
CA GLY A 74 9.35 -12.59 6.33
C GLY A 74 9.71 -11.18 5.88
N LEU A 75 10.78 -11.01 5.10
CA LEU A 75 11.18 -9.71 4.56
C LEU A 75 10.20 -9.23 3.48
N TYR A 76 9.81 -10.08 2.53
CA TYR A 76 8.94 -9.68 1.43
C TYR A 76 7.52 -9.38 1.92
N TYR A 77 6.85 -10.34 2.56
CA TYR A 77 5.47 -10.17 3.03
C TYR A 77 5.38 -9.41 4.35
N GLY A 78 6.31 -9.64 5.27
CA GLY A 78 6.27 -9.01 6.59
C GLY A 78 6.52 -7.50 6.54
N CYS A 79 7.40 -7.01 5.65
CA CYS A 79 7.54 -5.57 5.43
C CYS A 79 6.25 -4.96 4.85
N GLY A 80 5.64 -5.60 3.86
CA GLY A 80 4.37 -5.15 3.28
C GLY A 80 3.25 -5.07 4.32
N PHE A 81 3.07 -6.15 5.09
CA PHE A 81 2.09 -6.23 6.19
C PHE A 81 2.34 -5.16 7.26
N SER A 82 3.57 -5.09 7.77
CA SER A 82 3.93 -4.20 8.88
C SER A 82 3.82 -2.75 8.47
N SER A 83 4.14 -2.41 7.21
CA SER A 83 4.06 -1.05 6.71
C SER A 83 2.65 -0.48 6.80
N HIS A 84 1.63 -1.21 6.34
CA HIS A 84 0.24 -0.77 6.44
C HIS A 84 -0.28 -0.83 7.88
N PHE A 85 0.10 -1.84 8.65
CA PHE A 85 -0.31 -1.94 10.05
C PHE A 85 0.19 -0.76 10.89
N LEU A 86 1.47 -0.40 10.72
CA LEU A 86 2.11 0.69 11.46
C LEU A 86 1.67 2.06 10.96
N ASN A 87 1.55 2.25 9.64
CA ASN A 87 1.32 3.58 9.08
C ASN A 87 -0.15 3.90 8.77
N ASP A 88 -0.95 2.92 8.37
CA ASP A 88 -2.37 3.14 8.01
C ASP A 88 -3.33 2.51 9.03
N GLY A 89 -2.81 1.69 9.95
CA GLY A 89 -3.57 1.07 11.02
C GLY A 89 -4.45 -0.08 10.58
N ARG A 90 -4.29 -0.56 9.34
CA ARG A 90 -5.07 -1.64 8.76
C ARG A 90 -4.29 -2.32 7.65
N ILE A 91 -4.40 -3.64 7.55
CA ILE A 91 -3.92 -4.40 6.40
C ILE A 91 -5.04 -4.36 5.36
N SER A 92 -4.74 -3.92 4.14
CA SER A 92 -5.71 -3.98 3.04
C SER A 92 -6.13 -5.44 2.85
N ARG A 93 -7.44 -5.68 2.69
CA ARG A 93 -7.91 -7.02 2.31
C ARG A 93 -7.44 -7.23 0.88
N THR A 94 -6.61 -8.24 0.66
CA THR A 94 -6.16 -8.62 -0.67
C THR A 94 -7.41 -8.87 -1.51
N THR A 95 -7.55 -8.14 -2.61
CA THR A 95 -8.58 -8.43 -3.61
C THR A 95 -8.39 -9.87 -4.10
N PRO A 96 -9.47 -10.56 -4.48
CA PRO A 96 -9.42 -11.97 -4.91
C PRO A 96 -8.50 -12.21 -6.12
N ASP A 97 -8.09 -11.17 -6.84
CA ASP A 97 -7.19 -11.26 -7.98
C ASP A 97 -5.72 -11.05 -7.58
N TYR A 98 -5.04 -12.15 -7.23
CA TYR A 98 -3.66 -12.13 -6.72
C TYR A 98 -2.61 -11.91 -7.82
N GLY A 99 -2.87 -12.36 -9.05
CA GLY A 99 -1.90 -12.32 -10.16
C GLY A 99 -1.44 -10.90 -10.52
N PRO A 100 -2.36 -9.95 -10.75
CA PRO A 100 -2.00 -8.57 -11.09
C PRO A 100 -1.20 -7.89 -9.98
N SER A 101 -1.49 -8.18 -8.71
CA SER A 101 -0.85 -7.52 -7.56
C SER A 101 0.67 -7.64 -7.55
N TYR A 102 1.23 -8.79 -7.96
CA TYR A 102 2.67 -9.01 -8.01
C TYR A 102 3.35 -8.14 -9.09
N PHE A 103 2.75 -8.04 -10.27
CA PHE A 103 3.24 -7.18 -11.35
C PHE A 103 3.26 -5.71 -10.92
N TYR A 104 2.23 -5.26 -10.19
CA TYR A 104 2.15 -3.87 -9.74
C TYR A 104 3.14 -3.55 -8.61
N VAL A 105 3.39 -4.50 -7.71
CA VAL A 105 4.49 -4.37 -6.73
C VAL A 105 5.81 -4.16 -7.47
N ILE A 106 6.15 -5.01 -8.44
CA ILE A 106 7.39 -4.85 -9.24
C ILE A 106 7.42 -3.50 -9.95
N ASN A 107 6.32 -3.12 -10.59
CA ASN A 107 6.20 -1.87 -11.35
C ASN A 107 6.38 -0.62 -10.48
N ILE A 108 5.79 -0.59 -9.28
CA ILE A 108 5.99 0.50 -8.31
C ILE A 108 7.45 0.55 -7.86
N ASN A 109 8.05 -0.60 -7.53
CA ASN A 109 9.45 -0.66 -7.10
C ASN A 109 10.40 -0.16 -8.20
N PHE A 110 10.14 -0.54 -9.46
CA PHE A 110 10.92 -0.06 -10.60
C PHE A 110 10.76 1.45 -10.82
N ARG A 111 9.55 2.00 -10.64
CA ARG A 111 9.32 3.46 -10.71
C ARG A 111 10.04 4.22 -9.61
N ILE A 112 10.18 3.64 -8.42
CA ILE A 112 10.99 4.21 -7.33
C ILE A 112 12.47 4.22 -7.72
N LEU A 113 13.00 3.10 -8.21
CA LEU A 113 14.40 2.99 -8.64
C LEU A 113 14.76 3.95 -9.78
N THR A 114 13.87 4.08 -10.76
CA THR A 114 14.08 4.92 -11.95
C THR A 114 13.72 6.39 -11.74
N GLY A 115 13.28 6.78 -10.54
CA GLY A 115 12.87 8.16 -10.23
C GLY A 115 11.54 8.60 -10.85
N LYS A 116 10.81 7.70 -11.54
CA LYS A 116 9.53 7.96 -12.20
C LYS A 116 8.32 7.98 -11.26
N MET A 117 8.52 7.64 -9.98
CA MET A 117 7.44 7.60 -8.99
C MET A 117 6.71 8.93 -8.83
N ARG A 118 7.43 10.06 -8.89
CA ARG A 118 6.83 11.39 -8.71
C ARG A 118 5.81 11.72 -9.81
N GLU A 119 6.17 11.45 -11.06
CA GLU A 119 5.29 11.66 -12.21
C GLU A 119 4.04 10.76 -12.10
N TYR A 120 4.25 9.50 -11.71
CA TYR A 120 3.18 8.54 -11.50
C TYR A 120 2.20 8.98 -10.39
N GLU A 121 2.70 9.43 -9.24
CA GLU A 121 1.87 10.02 -8.17
C GLU A 121 1.10 11.26 -8.64
N GLN A 122 1.73 12.13 -9.44
CA GLN A 122 1.08 13.34 -9.96
C GLN A 122 -0.06 13.02 -10.93
N ASN A 123 0.12 12.02 -11.80
CA ASN A 123 -0.93 11.58 -12.71
C ASN A 123 -2.11 10.98 -11.95
N TYR A 124 -1.83 10.15 -10.93
CA TYR A 124 -2.85 9.65 -10.02
C TYR A 124 -3.61 10.79 -9.31
N ILE A 125 -2.90 11.78 -8.76
CA ILE A 125 -3.49 12.91 -8.02
C ILE A 125 -4.47 13.70 -8.90
N LYS A 126 -4.10 13.94 -10.17
CA LYS A 126 -4.96 14.62 -11.13
C LYS A 126 -6.22 13.81 -11.44
N LYS A 127 -6.09 12.49 -11.49
CA LYS A 127 -7.16 11.57 -11.87
C LYS A 127 -8.14 11.29 -10.71
N TYR A 128 -7.63 11.15 -9.50
CA TYR A 128 -8.42 10.77 -8.31
C TYR A 128 -8.29 11.78 -7.15
N PRO A 129 -8.56 13.08 -7.37
CA PRO A 129 -8.39 14.11 -6.33
C PRO A 129 -9.32 13.86 -5.13
N HIS A 130 -10.47 13.23 -5.36
CA HIS A 130 -11.45 12.87 -4.34
C HIS A 130 -10.94 11.85 -3.31
N THR A 131 -9.80 11.18 -3.56
CA THR A 131 -9.22 10.21 -2.61
C THR A 131 -8.24 10.85 -1.61
N LEU A 132 -7.78 12.07 -1.89
CA LEU A 132 -6.59 12.65 -1.24
C LEU A 132 -6.84 13.13 0.20
N TRP A 133 -8.09 13.46 0.56
CA TRP A 133 -8.47 13.83 1.94
C TRP A 133 -8.12 12.75 2.98
N LEU A 134 -7.95 11.50 2.55
CA LEU A 134 -7.51 10.41 3.41
C LEU A 134 -6.06 10.55 3.85
N TYR A 135 -5.24 11.25 3.08
CA TYR A 135 -3.82 11.41 3.30
C TYR A 135 -3.44 12.87 3.61
N ASP A 136 -4.25 13.85 3.21
CA ASP A 136 -4.02 15.27 3.49
C ASP A 136 -5.13 15.88 4.34
N LYS A 137 -4.79 16.30 5.58
CA LYS A 137 -5.71 16.93 6.53
C LYS A 137 -6.26 18.28 6.07
N SER A 138 -5.63 18.93 5.10
CA SER A 138 -6.09 20.21 4.55
C SER A 138 -7.24 20.06 3.57
N LEU A 139 -7.47 18.85 3.05
CA LEU A 139 -8.55 18.56 2.13
C LEU A 139 -9.77 18.04 2.91
N PRO A 140 -10.97 18.60 2.69
CA PRO A 140 -12.16 18.15 3.39
C PRO A 140 -12.58 16.75 2.91
N PRO A 141 -13.11 15.90 3.80
CA PRO A 141 -13.80 14.68 3.38
C PRO A 141 -15.00 15.01 2.48
N PRO A 142 -15.39 14.12 1.55
CA PRO A 142 -16.62 14.28 0.77
C PRO A 142 -17.84 14.44 1.68
N GLN A 143 -18.82 15.22 1.24
CA GLN A 143 -20.02 15.54 2.01
C GLN A 143 -20.73 14.28 2.56
N TRP A 144 -20.86 13.24 1.72
CA TRP A 144 -21.50 11.98 2.10
C TRP A 144 -20.76 11.24 3.25
N VAL A 145 -19.45 11.42 3.39
CA VAL A 145 -18.69 10.90 4.53
C VAL A 145 -19.04 11.69 5.79
N GLN A 146 -19.07 13.02 5.70
CA GLN A 146 -19.39 13.91 6.81
C GLN A 146 -20.81 13.67 7.34
N GLU A 147 -21.78 13.51 6.45
CA GLU A 147 -23.18 13.18 6.80
C GLU A 147 -23.30 11.84 7.52
N ARG A 148 -22.54 10.83 7.08
CA ARG A 148 -22.52 9.52 7.74
C ARG A 148 -22.00 9.63 9.16
N GLU A 149 -21.00 10.49 9.40
CA GLU A 149 -20.48 10.72 10.75
C GLU A 149 -21.46 11.45 11.65
N GLN A 150 -22.15 12.46 11.13
CA GLN A 150 -23.17 13.19 11.89
C GLN A 150 -24.31 12.26 12.32
N LYS A 151 -24.74 11.34 11.45
CA LYS A 151 -25.77 10.34 11.78
C LYS A 151 -25.31 9.34 12.86
N VAL A 152 -24.03 8.97 12.88
CA VAL A 152 -23.47 8.02 13.87
C VAL A 152 -23.08 8.72 15.18
N GLY A 153 -22.67 9.99 15.12
CA GLY A 153 -22.25 10.79 16.26
C GLY A 153 -23.40 11.46 17.03
N GLY A 154 -24.55 11.70 16.38
CA GLY A 154 -25.75 12.26 16.99
C GLY A 154 -26.63 11.27 17.76
N GLN A 155 -26.18 10.01 17.92
CA GLN A 155 -26.87 8.97 18.69
C GLN A 155 -26.20 8.68 20.05
N ARG A 156 -25.38 9.61 20.57
CA ARG A 156 -24.75 9.50 21.89
C ARG A 156 -25.29 10.51 22.87
#